data_AF-A0A9J7D279-F1
#
_entry.id   AF-A0A9J7D279-F1
#
_cell.length_a   1.000
_cell.length_b   1.000
_cell.length_c   1.000
_cell.angle_alpha   90.00
_cell.angle_beta   90.00
_cell.angle_gamma   90.00
#
_symmetry.space_group_name_H-M   'P 1'
#
loop_
_entity.id
_entity.type
_entity.pdbx_description
1 polymer ?
#
loop_
_entity_poly.entity_id
_entity_poly.type
_entity_poly.pdbx_seq_one_letter_code
_entity_poly.pdbx_strand_id
1 'polypeptide(L)'
;MISCKHQLIMTNLPPVQCNGHHPFRIVEEPEFKNLVSLISHCPNYALPSRKSLSNNLLDSTYNEILAKVKVSTEAAFAVCITTDGWTSRANCSYLAITAHYIEGTELTSNVLACIEFNERHTAENIKCAIKDVTDDFGISHKISAIVTDNAANVVAAAKLTNWRWIGCFAHSLNLAVKSSLSNVSEIITKVRNVVTYFHKSLNSLKMLAEAQKQLDQPVLKLKQDVETRWNSTYEMFERINCLKHSVITTLSLTRPDLALTFDEWAIIEEILPILKPFYQMTVEISAEKMSRFQKFWFYSTS
;
A
#
# COMPACT_ATOMS: atom_id res chain seq x y z
N MET A 1 -23.62 28.31 26.52
CA MET A 1 -24.08 26.92 26.26
C MET A 1 -23.18 26.11 25.32
N ILE A 2 -22.65 26.68 24.22
CA ILE A 2 -21.79 25.97 23.25
C ILE A 2 -20.49 25.43 23.91
N SER A 3 -19.88 26.19 24.80
CA SER A 3 -18.63 25.82 25.52
C SER A 3 -18.78 24.54 26.38
N CYS A 4 -19.93 24.31 27.00
CA CYS A 4 -20.12 23.15 27.90
C CYS A 4 -20.30 21.84 27.13
N LYS A 5 -21.08 21.85 26.02
CA LYS A 5 -21.25 20.68 25.15
C LYS A 5 -19.95 20.28 24.44
N HIS A 6 -19.20 21.27 23.95
CA HIS A 6 -17.91 21.03 23.28
C HIS A 6 -16.91 20.36 24.23
N GLN A 7 -16.80 20.88 25.45
CA GLN A 7 -15.90 20.32 26.45
C GLN A 7 -16.31 18.89 26.89
N LEU A 8 -17.62 18.61 26.93
CA LEU A 8 -18.14 17.29 27.24
C LEU A 8 -17.81 16.27 26.12
N ILE A 9 -17.92 16.66 24.85
CA ILE A 9 -17.56 15.81 23.70
C ILE A 9 -16.05 15.54 23.70
N MET A 10 -15.22 16.58 23.88
CA MET A 10 -13.77 16.44 23.90
C MET A 10 -13.27 15.54 25.04
N THR A 11 -13.97 15.53 26.18
CA THR A 11 -13.63 14.66 27.31
C THR A 11 -14.01 13.19 27.07
N ASN A 12 -15.05 12.92 26.26
CA ASN A 12 -15.58 11.57 26.03
C ASN A 12 -15.05 10.90 24.76
N LEU A 13 -14.40 11.64 23.85
CA LEU A 13 -13.86 11.10 22.60
C LEU A 13 -12.63 10.17 22.80
N PRO A 14 -11.64 10.50 23.67
CA PRO A 14 -10.49 9.64 23.88
C PRO A 14 -10.84 8.24 24.43
N PRO A 15 -11.75 8.09 25.42
CA PRO A 15 -12.20 6.77 25.86
C PRO A 15 -12.85 5.94 24.75
N VAL A 16 -13.65 6.55 23.86
CA VAL A 16 -14.26 5.84 22.71
C VAL A 16 -13.17 5.29 21.80
N GLN A 17 -12.14 6.07 21.49
CA GLN A 17 -11.04 5.64 20.61
C GLN A 17 -10.17 4.57 21.27
N CYS A 18 -9.74 4.79 22.51
CA CYS A 18 -8.83 3.87 23.20
C CYS A 18 -9.50 2.54 23.56
N ASN A 19 -10.73 2.57 24.10
CA ASN A 19 -11.43 1.36 24.50
C ASN A 19 -12.03 0.60 23.31
N GLY A 20 -12.42 1.33 22.26
CA GLY A 20 -12.93 0.75 21.00
C GLY A 20 -11.84 0.35 20.00
N HIS A 21 -10.57 0.63 20.31
CA HIS A 21 -9.43 0.44 19.41
C HIS A 21 -9.63 1.11 18.03
N HIS A 22 -10.31 2.25 18.00
CA HIS A 22 -10.54 2.99 16.76
C HIS A 22 -9.30 3.82 16.38
N PRO A 23 -8.95 3.92 15.08
CA PRO A 23 -7.89 4.81 14.63
C PRO A 23 -8.19 6.26 15.02
N PHE A 24 -7.16 7.01 15.44
CA PHE A 24 -7.34 8.44 15.77
C PHE A 24 -7.92 9.25 14.61
N ARG A 25 -7.63 8.80 13.38
CA ARG A 25 -8.10 9.42 12.13
C ARG A 25 -9.63 9.43 11.96
N ILE A 26 -10.39 8.60 12.68
CA ILE A 26 -11.86 8.54 12.56
C ILE A 26 -12.53 9.92 12.73
N VAL A 27 -11.96 10.79 13.56
CA VAL A 27 -12.49 12.14 13.82
C VAL A 27 -12.33 13.10 12.64
N GLU A 28 -11.46 12.76 11.70
CA GLU A 28 -11.20 13.52 10.48
C GLU A 28 -12.11 13.09 9.32
N GLU A 29 -12.70 11.90 9.39
CA GLU A 29 -13.51 11.29 8.33
C GLU A 29 -14.79 12.12 8.08
N PRO A 30 -15.08 12.50 6.82
CA PRO A 30 -16.28 13.29 6.48
C PRO A 30 -17.58 12.64 6.93
N GLU A 31 -17.70 11.32 6.79
CA GLU A 31 -18.88 10.54 7.11
C GLU A 31 -19.12 10.51 8.62
N PHE A 32 -18.05 10.35 9.42
CA PHE A 32 -18.14 10.40 10.88
C PHE A 32 -18.54 11.80 11.36
N LYS A 33 -17.95 12.86 10.79
CA LYS A 33 -18.34 14.26 11.09
C LYS A 33 -19.80 14.51 10.75
N ASN A 34 -20.27 14.02 9.60
CA ASN A 34 -21.66 14.14 9.19
C ASN A 34 -22.59 13.39 10.15
N LEU A 35 -22.27 12.16 10.54
CA LEU A 35 -23.03 11.39 11.52
C LEU A 35 -23.15 12.13 12.86
N VAL A 36 -22.03 12.63 13.40
CA VAL A 36 -22.01 13.40 14.65
C VAL A 36 -22.86 14.68 14.52
N SER A 37 -22.76 15.37 13.38
CA SER A 37 -23.59 16.54 13.08
C SER A 37 -25.08 16.17 13.09
N LEU A 38 -25.50 15.14 12.36
CA LEU A 38 -26.90 14.70 12.30
C LEU A 38 -27.44 14.33 13.70
N ILE A 39 -26.68 13.56 14.48
CA ILE A 39 -27.06 13.19 15.86
C ILE A 39 -27.22 14.44 16.73
N SER A 40 -26.34 15.43 16.58
CA SER A 40 -26.41 16.68 17.37
C SER A 40 -27.68 17.50 17.11
N HIS A 41 -28.29 17.34 15.93
CA HIS A 41 -29.54 18.01 15.52
C HIS A 41 -30.80 17.19 15.83
N CYS A 42 -30.67 15.94 16.32
CA CYS A 42 -31.80 15.06 16.63
C CYS A 42 -31.85 14.74 18.14
N PRO A 43 -32.39 15.63 18.98
CA PRO A 43 -32.58 15.34 20.39
C PRO A 43 -33.53 14.14 20.53
N ASN A 44 -33.08 13.09 21.23
CA ASN A 44 -33.74 11.78 21.41
C ASN A 44 -33.47 10.71 20.34
N TYR A 45 -32.51 10.92 19.44
CA TYR A 45 -32.07 9.84 18.56
C TYR A 45 -31.40 8.72 19.37
N ALA A 46 -31.91 7.50 19.24
CA ALA A 46 -31.32 6.31 19.81
C ALA A 46 -30.46 5.60 18.76
N LEU A 47 -29.20 5.33 19.10
CA LEU A 47 -28.29 4.60 18.21
C LEU A 47 -28.83 3.19 17.92
N PRO A 48 -28.71 2.69 16.67
CA PRO A 48 -29.13 1.34 16.34
C PRO A 48 -28.28 0.31 17.07
N SER A 49 -28.89 -0.83 17.38
CA SER A 49 -28.13 -1.98 17.90
C SER A 49 -27.23 -2.58 16.82
N ARG A 50 -26.20 -3.34 17.23
CA ARG A 50 -25.37 -4.13 16.30
C ARG A 50 -26.23 -4.97 15.35
N LYS A 51 -27.29 -5.62 15.86
CA LYS A 51 -28.19 -6.49 15.08
C LYS A 51 -28.99 -5.69 14.05
N SER A 52 -29.48 -4.50 14.44
CA SER A 52 -30.21 -3.60 13.54
C SER A 52 -29.31 -3.08 12.42
N LEU A 53 -28.06 -2.77 12.75
CA LEU A 53 -27.04 -2.38 11.79
C LEU A 53 -26.72 -3.53 10.83
N SER A 54 -26.38 -4.71 11.37
CA SER A 54 -25.89 -5.83 10.58
C SER A 54 -26.93 -6.48 9.67
N ASN A 55 -28.19 -6.56 10.09
CA ASN A 55 -29.19 -7.39 9.38
C ASN A 55 -30.09 -6.61 8.43
N ASN A 56 -30.27 -5.30 8.64
CA ASN A 56 -31.25 -4.52 7.87
C ASN A 56 -30.61 -3.31 7.20
N LEU A 57 -29.87 -2.50 7.97
CA LEU A 57 -29.31 -1.25 7.44
C LEU A 57 -28.15 -1.49 6.49
N LEU A 58 -27.24 -2.40 6.83
CA LEU A 58 -26.12 -2.76 5.94
C LEU A 58 -26.61 -3.42 4.65
N ASP A 59 -27.55 -4.36 4.74
CA ASP A 59 -28.06 -5.05 3.55
C ASP A 59 -28.80 -4.09 2.61
N SER A 60 -29.63 -3.18 3.14
CA SER A 60 -30.28 -2.14 2.33
C SER A 60 -29.26 -1.23 1.65
N THR A 61 -28.30 -0.72 2.42
CA THR A 61 -27.27 0.20 1.91
C THR A 61 -26.40 -0.50 0.87
N TYR A 62 -26.02 -1.76 1.12
CA TYR A 62 -25.26 -2.58 0.20
C TYR A 62 -26.02 -2.77 -1.12
N ASN A 63 -27.29 -3.17 -1.07
CA ASN A 63 -28.10 -3.39 -2.26
C ASN A 63 -28.30 -2.09 -3.07
N GLU A 64 -28.48 -0.96 -2.39
CA GLU A 64 -28.55 0.36 -3.04
C GLU A 64 -27.24 0.73 -3.74
N ILE A 65 -26.09 0.54 -3.09
CA ILE A 65 -24.77 0.80 -3.68
C ILE A 65 -24.51 -0.17 -4.83
N LEU A 66 -24.81 -1.46 -4.65
CA LEU A 66 -24.65 -2.48 -5.67
C LEU A 66 -25.47 -2.14 -6.92
N ALA A 67 -26.73 -1.72 -6.75
CA ALA A 67 -27.57 -1.29 -7.86
C ALA A 67 -26.97 -0.08 -8.60
N LYS A 68 -26.46 0.92 -7.86
CA LYS A 68 -25.78 2.08 -8.45
C LYS A 68 -24.53 1.68 -9.24
N VAL A 69 -23.69 0.82 -8.67
CA VAL A 69 -22.46 0.35 -9.33
C VAL A 69 -22.79 -0.48 -10.56
N LYS A 70 -23.83 -1.34 -10.53
CA LYS A 70 -24.28 -2.07 -11.71
C LYS A 70 -24.72 -1.12 -12.82
N VAL A 71 -25.51 -0.10 -12.50
CA VAL A 71 -25.95 0.90 -13.49
C VAL A 71 -24.76 1.66 -14.08
N SER A 72 -23.82 2.12 -13.25
CA SER A 72 -22.68 2.92 -13.72
C SER A 72 -21.69 2.10 -14.54
N THR A 73 -21.38 0.87 -14.11
CA THR A 73 -20.50 -0.05 -14.85
C THR A 73 -21.13 -0.52 -16.17
N GLU A 74 -22.43 -0.74 -16.21
CA GLU A 74 -23.14 -1.12 -17.43
C GLU A 74 -23.26 0.06 -18.42
N ALA A 75 -23.33 1.29 -17.94
CA ALA A 75 -23.30 2.49 -18.80
C ALA A 75 -21.91 2.74 -19.44
N ALA A 76 -20.85 2.15 -18.90
CA ALA A 76 -19.50 2.34 -19.44
C ALA A 76 -19.34 1.73 -20.84
N PHE A 77 -18.63 2.44 -21.72
CA PHE A 77 -18.33 1.96 -23.07
C PHE A 77 -17.39 0.75 -23.06
N ALA A 78 -16.38 0.79 -22.19
CA ALA A 78 -15.40 -0.28 -22.01
C ALA A 78 -14.93 -0.31 -20.55
N VAL A 79 -14.63 -1.51 -20.06
CA VAL A 79 -14.19 -1.73 -18.68
C VAL A 79 -12.83 -2.41 -18.68
N CYS A 80 -11.93 -1.98 -17.81
CA CYS A 80 -10.72 -2.71 -17.45
C CYS A 80 -10.90 -3.25 -16.03
N ILE A 81 -10.47 -4.47 -15.77
CA ILE A 81 -10.53 -5.04 -14.42
C ILE A 81 -9.14 -5.24 -13.84
N THR A 82 -8.99 -5.03 -12.54
CA THR A 82 -7.83 -5.50 -11.77
C THR A 82 -8.24 -6.64 -10.87
N THR A 83 -7.38 -7.63 -10.73
CA THR A 83 -7.57 -8.73 -9.78
C THR A 83 -6.38 -8.81 -8.84
N ASP A 84 -6.66 -8.86 -7.54
CA ASP A 84 -5.67 -9.03 -6.48
C ASP A 84 -6.06 -10.21 -5.59
N GLY A 85 -5.10 -11.09 -5.31
CA GLY A 85 -5.31 -12.31 -4.54
C GLY A 85 -4.34 -12.38 -3.37
N TRP A 86 -4.85 -12.60 -2.16
CA TRP A 86 -4.01 -12.68 -0.97
C TRP A 86 -4.50 -13.73 0.01
N THR A 87 -3.60 -14.20 0.86
CA THR A 87 -3.94 -15.02 2.02
C THR A 87 -3.89 -14.15 3.27
N SER A 88 -4.99 -14.13 4.02
CA SER A 88 -5.07 -13.38 5.28
C SER A 88 -4.24 -14.05 6.38
N ARG A 89 -4.03 -13.32 7.49
CA ARG A 89 -3.37 -13.87 8.68
C ARG A 89 -4.15 -15.01 9.34
N ALA A 90 -5.44 -15.14 9.02
CA ALA A 90 -6.30 -16.24 9.45
C ALA A 90 -6.21 -17.45 8.51
N ASN A 91 -5.29 -17.45 7.54
CA ASN A 91 -5.14 -18.47 6.50
C ASN A 91 -6.36 -18.62 5.57
N CYS A 92 -7.18 -17.58 5.45
CA CYS A 92 -8.23 -17.52 4.43
C CYS A 92 -7.69 -16.87 3.17
N SER A 93 -7.97 -17.48 2.02
CA SER A 93 -7.65 -16.90 0.72
C SER A 93 -8.75 -15.96 0.26
N TYR A 94 -8.37 -14.84 -0.35
CA TYR A 94 -9.30 -13.87 -0.91
C TYR A 94 -8.93 -13.50 -2.34
N LEU A 95 -9.95 -13.18 -3.12
CA LEU A 95 -9.84 -12.66 -4.48
C LEU A 95 -10.68 -11.38 -4.58
N ALA A 96 -10.02 -10.24 -4.80
CA ALA A 96 -10.69 -8.99 -5.11
C ALA A 96 -10.73 -8.75 -6.61
N ILE A 97 -11.87 -8.26 -7.10
CA ILE A 97 -12.08 -7.86 -8.48
C ILE A 97 -12.59 -6.42 -8.47
N THR A 98 -11.88 -5.53 -9.16
CA THR A 98 -12.21 -4.11 -9.25
C THR A 98 -12.39 -3.72 -10.71
N ALA A 99 -13.49 -3.05 -11.04
CA ALA A 99 -13.72 -2.45 -12.35
C ALA A 99 -13.17 -1.04 -12.40
N HIS A 100 -12.60 -0.68 -13.55
CA HIS A 100 -12.08 0.63 -13.88
C HIS A 100 -12.65 1.06 -15.23
N TYR A 101 -13.24 2.25 -15.28
CA TYR A 101 -13.85 2.80 -16.49
C TYR A 101 -13.82 4.32 -16.46
N ILE A 102 -14.05 4.96 -17.62
CA ILE A 102 -14.11 6.41 -17.73
C ILE A 102 -15.57 6.85 -17.65
N GLU A 103 -15.86 7.76 -16.73
CA GLU A 103 -17.14 8.42 -16.59
C GLU A 103 -16.95 9.92 -16.88
N GLY A 104 -17.44 10.36 -18.05
CA GLY A 104 -17.12 11.70 -18.57
C GLY A 104 -15.63 11.85 -18.90
N THR A 105 -14.88 12.46 -17.99
CA THR A 105 -13.42 12.67 -18.11
C THR A 105 -12.63 12.09 -16.93
N GLU A 106 -13.32 11.47 -15.98
CA GLU A 106 -12.71 10.96 -14.76
C GLU A 106 -12.61 9.43 -14.79
N LEU A 107 -11.55 8.90 -14.17
CA LEU A 107 -11.38 7.48 -13.97
C LEU A 107 -12.17 7.05 -12.74
N THR A 108 -13.23 6.28 -12.94
CA THR A 108 -14.03 5.69 -11.88
C THR A 108 -13.55 4.28 -11.60
N SER A 109 -13.49 3.90 -10.32
CA SER A 109 -13.06 2.58 -9.88
C SER A 109 -14.02 2.03 -8.82
N ASN A 110 -14.54 0.82 -9.03
CA ASN A 110 -15.45 0.17 -8.10
C ASN A 110 -15.02 -1.27 -7.83
N VAL A 111 -14.92 -1.64 -6.55
CA VAL A 111 -14.74 -3.03 -6.15
C VAL A 111 -16.05 -3.76 -6.45
N LEU A 112 -15.99 -4.74 -7.35
CA LEU A 112 -17.14 -5.56 -7.74
C LEU A 112 -17.37 -6.67 -6.72
N ALA A 113 -16.29 -7.30 -6.30
CA ALA A 113 -16.32 -8.41 -5.36
C ALA A 113 -15.02 -8.51 -4.56
N CYS A 114 -15.14 -8.99 -3.32
CA CYS A 114 -14.05 -9.50 -2.51
C CYS A 114 -14.50 -10.86 -1.99
N ILE A 115 -14.05 -11.91 -2.65
CA ILE A 115 -14.54 -13.28 -2.46
C ILE A 115 -13.56 -14.02 -1.57
N GLU A 116 -14.06 -14.72 -0.55
CA GLU A 116 -13.27 -15.74 0.13
C GLU A 116 -13.13 -16.96 -0.80
N PHE A 117 -11.91 -17.21 -1.26
CA PHE A 117 -11.61 -18.18 -2.31
C PHE A 117 -11.24 -19.54 -1.70
N ASN A 118 -12.25 -20.33 -1.38
CA ASN A 118 -12.10 -21.63 -0.68
C ASN A 118 -11.74 -22.80 -1.61
N GLU A 119 -11.67 -22.57 -2.92
CA GLU A 119 -11.32 -23.60 -3.89
C GLU A 119 -9.81 -23.78 -4.06
N ARG A 120 -9.40 -24.79 -4.82
CA ARG A 120 -8.01 -24.87 -5.29
C ARG A 120 -7.72 -23.68 -6.20
N HIS A 121 -6.58 -23.03 -6.02
CA HIS A 121 -6.15 -21.87 -6.81
C HIS A 121 -5.67 -22.25 -8.22
N THR A 122 -6.41 -23.12 -8.94
CA THR A 122 -6.12 -23.43 -10.34
C THR A 122 -6.52 -22.26 -11.23
N ALA A 123 -5.92 -22.20 -12.42
CA ALA A 123 -6.23 -21.16 -13.40
C ALA A 123 -7.72 -21.18 -13.80
N GLU A 124 -8.30 -22.37 -13.93
CA GLU A 124 -9.69 -22.58 -14.28
C GLU A 124 -10.64 -22.04 -13.21
N ASN A 125 -10.39 -22.36 -11.93
CA ASN A 125 -11.26 -21.92 -10.84
C ASN A 125 -11.21 -20.40 -10.67
N ILE A 126 -10.03 -19.80 -10.76
CA ILE A 126 -9.87 -18.34 -10.69
C ILE A 126 -10.59 -17.68 -11.88
N LYS A 127 -10.47 -18.23 -13.08
CA LYS A 127 -11.17 -17.75 -14.28
C LYS A 127 -12.68 -17.83 -14.10
N CYS A 128 -13.21 -18.93 -13.56
CA CYS A 128 -14.64 -19.07 -13.27
C CYS A 128 -15.12 -17.99 -12.30
N ALA A 129 -14.45 -17.82 -11.16
CA ALA A 129 -14.84 -16.78 -10.20
C ALA A 129 -14.80 -15.36 -10.78
N ILE A 130 -13.81 -15.05 -11.62
CA ILE A 130 -13.75 -13.77 -12.32
C ILE A 130 -14.94 -13.62 -13.29
N LYS A 131 -15.23 -14.66 -14.07
CA LYS A 131 -16.32 -14.66 -15.05
C LYS A 131 -17.69 -14.53 -14.38
N ASP A 132 -17.93 -15.29 -13.32
CA ASP A 132 -19.18 -15.27 -12.56
C ASP A 132 -19.48 -13.84 -12.07
N VAL A 133 -18.48 -13.15 -11.50
CA VAL A 133 -18.64 -11.75 -11.09
C VAL A 133 -18.91 -10.84 -12.28
N THR A 134 -18.16 -10.95 -13.38
CA THR A 134 -18.38 -10.06 -14.52
C THR A 134 -19.70 -10.33 -15.24
N ASP A 135 -20.20 -11.57 -15.22
CA ASP A 135 -21.50 -11.98 -15.76
C ASP A 135 -22.64 -11.47 -14.88
N ASP A 136 -22.50 -11.55 -13.54
CA ASP A 136 -23.46 -11.00 -12.58
C ASP A 136 -23.64 -9.48 -12.70
N PHE A 137 -22.58 -8.78 -13.10
CA PHE A 137 -22.61 -7.35 -13.41
C PHE A 137 -23.04 -7.05 -14.85
N GLY A 138 -23.16 -8.06 -15.73
CA GLY A 138 -23.54 -7.89 -17.13
C GLY A 138 -22.42 -7.34 -18.03
N ILE A 139 -21.21 -7.17 -17.51
CA ILE A 139 -20.11 -6.43 -18.16
C ILE A 139 -19.07 -7.31 -18.86
N SER A 140 -19.19 -8.65 -18.80
CA SER A 140 -18.22 -9.59 -19.38
C SER A 140 -17.85 -9.32 -20.85
N HIS A 141 -18.81 -8.82 -21.62
CA HIS A 141 -18.66 -8.51 -23.05
C HIS A 141 -17.99 -7.14 -23.30
N LYS A 142 -17.86 -6.29 -22.27
CA LYS A 142 -17.23 -4.96 -22.30
C LYS A 142 -15.83 -4.94 -21.71
N ILE A 143 -15.36 -6.07 -21.17
CA ILE A 143 -14.02 -6.16 -20.61
C ILE A 143 -12.98 -6.07 -21.73
N SER A 144 -12.26 -4.96 -21.73
CA SER A 144 -11.20 -4.65 -22.69
C SER A 144 -9.85 -5.25 -22.26
N ALA A 145 -9.57 -5.26 -20.95
CA ALA A 145 -8.34 -5.77 -20.39
C ALA A 145 -8.50 -6.23 -18.93
N ILE A 146 -7.61 -7.12 -18.51
CA ILE A 146 -7.43 -7.59 -17.13
C ILE A 146 -5.99 -7.34 -16.68
N VAL A 147 -5.84 -6.70 -15.51
CA VAL A 147 -4.55 -6.40 -14.87
C VAL A 147 -4.38 -7.28 -13.63
N THR A 148 -3.24 -7.95 -13.52
CA THR A 148 -2.97 -8.89 -12.40
C THR A 148 -1.57 -8.69 -11.83
N ASP A 149 -1.32 -9.21 -10.63
CA ASP A 149 -0.04 -9.14 -9.90
C ASP A 149 1.09 -10.03 -10.46
N ASN A 150 0.88 -10.64 -11.63
CA ASN A 150 1.77 -11.61 -12.28
C ASN A 150 1.91 -12.99 -11.59
N ALA A 151 1.09 -13.32 -10.59
CA ALA A 151 1.08 -14.67 -10.03
C ALA A 151 0.70 -15.72 -11.09
N ALA A 152 1.46 -16.82 -11.19
CA ALA A 152 1.40 -17.76 -12.31
C ALA A 152 -0.03 -18.25 -12.64
N ASN A 153 -0.78 -18.67 -11.62
CA ASN A 153 -2.15 -19.18 -11.81
C ASN A 153 -3.14 -18.07 -12.19
N VAL A 154 -2.94 -16.84 -11.67
CA VAL A 154 -3.79 -15.68 -12.02
C VAL A 154 -3.51 -15.22 -13.45
N VAL A 155 -2.24 -15.25 -13.89
CA VAL A 155 -1.86 -14.98 -15.29
C VAL A 155 -2.47 -16.02 -16.23
N ALA A 156 -2.40 -17.30 -15.87
CA ALA A 156 -3.04 -18.37 -16.65
C ALA A 156 -4.55 -18.17 -16.70
N ALA A 157 -5.20 -17.86 -15.58
CA ALA A 157 -6.63 -17.56 -15.52
C ALA A 157 -7.02 -16.38 -16.42
N ALA A 158 -6.27 -15.28 -16.34
CA ALA A 158 -6.46 -14.09 -17.17
C ALA A 158 -6.37 -14.44 -18.67
N LYS A 159 -5.39 -15.24 -19.08
CA LYS A 159 -5.28 -15.70 -20.48
C LYS A 159 -6.45 -16.58 -20.91
N LEU A 160 -6.97 -17.44 -20.03
CA LEU A 160 -8.15 -18.28 -20.30
C LEU A 160 -9.45 -17.49 -20.47
N THR A 161 -9.50 -16.22 -20.03
CA THR A 161 -10.68 -15.35 -20.24
C THR A 161 -10.84 -14.88 -21.68
N ASN A 162 -9.77 -14.97 -22.50
CA ASN A 162 -9.63 -14.34 -23.82
C ASN A 162 -9.68 -12.79 -23.81
N TRP A 163 -9.57 -12.15 -22.65
CA TRP A 163 -9.37 -10.70 -22.57
C TRP A 163 -7.89 -10.34 -22.68
N ARG A 164 -7.59 -9.08 -23.02
CA ARG A 164 -6.21 -8.60 -23.05
C ARG A 164 -5.63 -8.61 -21.64
N TRP A 165 -4.65 -9.47 -21.40
CA TRP A 165 -3.92 -9.46 -20.13
C TRP A 165 -2.80 -8.40 -20.12
N ILE A 166 -2.69 -7.68 -19.00
CA ILE A 166 -1.64 -6.71 -18.73
C ILE A 166 -1.03 -7.04 -17.36
N GLY A 167 0.27 -7.23 -17.30
CA GLY A 167 0.95 -7.46 -16.03
C GLY A 167 1.04 -6.20 -15.18
N CYS A 168 1.05 -6.36 -13.85
CA CYS A 168 1.24 -5.24 -12.94
C CYS A 168 2.63 -4.61 -13.15
N PHE A 169 2.65 -3.36 -13.59
CA PHE A 169 3.88 -2.63 -13.82
C PHE A 169 4.69 -2.44 -12.52
N ALA A 170 4.03 -2.11 -11.40
CA ALA A 170 4.69 -1.98 -10.10
C ALA A 170 5.38 -3.27 -9.66
N HIS A 171 4.72 -4.42 -9.87
CA HIS A 171 5.29 -5.72 -9.57
C HIS A 171 6.50 -6.02 -10.49
N SER A 172 6.36 -5.75 -11.78
CA SER A 172 7.42 -5.95 -12.79
C SER A 172 8.65 -5.09 -12.48
N LEU A 173 8.44 -3.83 -12.09
CA LEU A 173 9.51 -2.92 -11.65
C LEU A 173 10.21 -3.44 -10.39
N ASN A 174 9.43 -3.88 -9.40
CA ASN A 174 9.97 -4.48 -8.18
C ASN A 174 10.81 -5.73 -8.49
N LEU A 175 10.36 -6.61 -9.38
CA LEU A 175 11.13 -7.79 -9.79
C LEU A 175 12.44 -7.41 -10.51
N ALA A 176 12.38 -6.46 -11.45
CA ALA A 176 13.56 -6.00 -12.17
C ALA A 176 14.62 -5.42 -11.20
N VAL A 177 14.21 -4.54 -10.29
CA VAL A 177 15.12 -3.95 -9.30
C VAL A 177 15.68 -5.00 -8.33
N LYS A 178 14.83 -5.90 -7.82
CA LYS A 178 15.30 -6.99 -6.95
C LYS A 178 16.31 -7.91 -7.64
N SER A 179 16.06 -8.24 -8.91
CA SER A 179 16.98 -9.05 -9.71
C SER A 179 18.34 -8.35 -9.83
N SER A 180 18.35 -7.03 -10.07
CA SER A 180 19.58 -6.25 -10.15
C SER A 180 20.30 -6.12 -8.81
N LEU A 181 19.57 -5.94 -7.71
CA LEU A 181 20.11 -5.85 -6.35
C LEU A 181 20.74 -7.16 -5.86
N SER A 182 20.37 -8.30 -6.44
CA SER A 182 20.98 -9.59 -6.10
C SER A 182 22.49 -9.62 -6.35
N ASN A 183 22.97 -8.84 -7.33
CA ASN A 183 24.39 -8.68 -7.66
C ASN A 183 25.20 -7.96 -6.56
N VAL A 184 24.53 -7.20 -5.68
CA VAL A 184 25.15 -6.49 -4.54
C VAL A 184 24.63 -6.99 -3.19
N SER A 185 24.13 -8.23 -3.15
CA SER A 185 23.53 -8.85 -1.96
C SER A 185 24.48 -8.93 -0.77
N GLU A 186 25.78 -9.10 -1.00
CA GLU A 186 26.79 -9.10 0.06
C GLU A 186 26.88 -7.72 0.74
N ILE A 187 26.91 -6.64 -0.05
CA ILE A 187 26.94 -5.26 0.45
C ILE A 187 25.66 -4.95 1.21
N ILE A 188 24.50 -5.34 0.68
CA ILE A 188 23.20 -5.21 1.38
C ILE A 188 23.28 -5.89 2.75
N THR A 189 23.84 -7.10 2.83
CA THR A 189 23.97 -7.86 4.08
C THR A 189 24.93 -7.18 5.06
N LYS A 190 26.05 -6.64 4.60
CA LYS A 190 27.00 -5.89 5.45
C LYS A 190 26.36 -4.62 6.00
N VAL A 191 25.71 -3.82 5.15
CA VAL A 191 24.95 -2.64 5.58
C VAL A 191 23.87 -3.03 6.58
N ARG A 192 23.15 -4.14 6.35
CA ARG A 192 22.15 -4.66 7.29
C ARG A 192 22.73 -4.97 8.67
N ASN A 193 23.92 -5.56 8.72
CA ASN A 193 24.62 -5.87 9.97
C ASN A 193 25.03 -4.60 10.71
N VAL A 194 25.51 -3.58 9.98
CA VAL A 194 25.81 -2.26 10.54
C VAL A 194 24.56 -1.62 11.15
N VAL A 195 23.46 -1.54 10.41
CA VAL A 195 22.20 -0.97 10.91
C VAL A 195 21.68 -1.74 12.13
N THR A 196 21.73 -3.07 12.07
CA THR A 196 21.33 -3.95 13.18
C THR A 196 22.15 -3.70 14.44
N TYR A 197 23.47 -3.50 14.32
CA TYR A 197 24.33 -3.17 15.45
C TYR A 197 23.88 -1.86 16.13
N PHE A 198 23.66 -0.81 15.34
CA PHE A 198 23.18 0.47 15.87
C PHE A 198 21.79 0.36 16.50
N HIS A 199 20.89 -0.49 15.99
CA HIS A 199 19.56 -0.67 16.59
C HIS A 199 19.58 -1.48 17.88
N LYS A 200 20.52 -2.43 18.03
CA LYS A 200 20.59 -3.32 19.21
C LYS A 200 21.25 -2.69 20.43
N SER A 201 22.13 -1.70 20.27
CA SER A 201 22.87 -1.11 21.38
C SER A 201 22.54 0.37 21.60
N LEU A 202 22.04 0.67 22.81
CA LEU A 202 21.79 2.05 23.24
C LEU A 202 23.08 2.88 23.27
N ASN A 203 24.22 2.25 23.57
CA ASN A 203 25.50 2.94 23.60
C ASN A 203 25.93 3.36 22.18
N SER A 204 25.79 2.48 21.19
CA SER A 204 26.13 2.82 19.79
C SER A 204 25.22 3.90 19.22
N LEU A 205 23.94 3.98 19.64
CA LEU A 205 23.05 5.08 19.24
C LEU A 205 23.49 6.41 19.83
N LYS A 206 23.92 6.44 21.09
CA LYS A 206 24.44 7.65 21.73
C LYS A 206 25.72 8.12 21.05
N MET A 207 26.67 7.20 20.81
CA MET A 207 27.92 7.52 20.12
C MET A 207 27.68 7.99 18.69
N LEU A 208 26.75 7.39 17.95
CA LEU A 208 26.36 7.86 16.62
C LEU A 208 25.80 9.29 16.68
N ALA A 209 24.92 9.58 17.65
CA ALA A 209 24.35 10.91 17.82
C ALA A 209 25.40 11.96 18.23
N GLU A 210 26.39 11.58 19.05
CA GLU A 210 27.53 12.43 19.40
C GLU A 210 28.41 12.71 18.18
N ALA A 211 28.74 11.67 17.39
CA ALA A 211 29.49 11.82 16.15
C ALA A 211 28.74 12.67 15.12
N GLN A 212 27.42 12.56 15.04
CA GLN A 212 26.58 13.43 14.19
C GLN A 212 26.68 14.89 14.62
N LYS A 213 26.60 15.17 15.93
CA LYS A 213 26.75 16.53 16.46
C LYS A 213 28.14 17.10 16.23
N GLN A 214 29.19 16.31 16.39
CA GLN A 214 30.57 16.74 16.18
C GLN A 214 30.87 17.07 14.71
N LEU A 215 30.15 16.45 13.79
CA LEU A 215 30.30 16.62 12.34
C LEU A 215 29.24 17.56 11.75
N ASP A 216 28.50 18.31 12.58
CA ASP A 216 27.39 19.19 12.18
C ASP A 216 26.36 18.51 11.25
N GLN A 217 26.12 17.22 11.46
CA GLN A 217 25.12 16.42 10.74
C GLN A 217 23.78 16.37 11.50
N PRO A 218 22.64 16.22 10.80
CA PRO A 218 21.35 16.04 11.47
C PRO A 218 21.33 14.73 12.26
N VAL A 219 20.85 14.80 13.51
CA VAL A 219 20.75 13.63 14.39
C VAL A 219 19.62 12.72 13.90
N LEU A 220 19.99 11.70 13.12
CA LEU A 220 19.07 10.79 12.45
C LEU A 220 19.39 9.34 12.81
N LYS A 221 18.34 8.52 12.96
CA LYS A 221 18.49 7.06 13.12
C LYS A 221 18.74 6.41 11.76
N LEU A 222 19.51 5.33 11.73
CA LEU A 222 19.62 4.47 10.54
C LEU A 222 18.29 3.77 10.26
N LYS A 223 18.02 3.48 8.98
CA LYS A 223 16.82 2.78 8.52
C LYS A 223 17.16 1.32 8.21
N GLN A 224 16.34 0.40 8.72
CA GLN A 224 16.47 -1.03 8.48
C GLN A 224 15.62 -1.41 7.26
N ASP A 225 16.17 -2.21 6.36
CA ASP A 225 15.42 -2.69 5.20
C ASP A 225 14.46 -3.83 5.56
N VAL A 226 13.41 -3.95 4.75
CA VAL A 226 12.43 -5.03 4.72
C VAL A 226 12.60 -5.76 3.40
N GLU A 227 13.14 -6.97 3.44
CA GLU A 227 13.54 -7.77 2.28
C GLU A 227 12.44 -7.95 1.21
N THR A 228 11.18 -7.94 1.64
CA THR A 228 10.03 -8.08 0.73
C THR A 228 9.77 -6.82 -0.10
N ARG A 229 10.30 -5.63 0.25
CA ARG A 229 10.08 -4.35 -0.44
C ARG A 229 11.39 -3.60 -0.71
N TRP A 230 11.83 -3.64 -1.96
CA TRP A 230 13.12 -3.06 -2.38
C TRP A 230 13.28 -1.56 -2.03
N ASN A 231 12.18 -0.79 -1.99
CA ASN A 231 12.18 0.62 -1.57
C ASN A 231 12.88 0.83 -0.21
N SER A 232 12.71 -0.11 0.72
CA SER A 232 13.34 -0.03 2.04
C SER A 232 14.86 -0.25 1.98
N THR A 233 15.35 -1.05 1.03
CA THR A 233 16.78 -1.21 0.75
C THR A 233 17.37 0.09 0.19
N TYR A 234 16.67 0.76 -0.74
CA TYR A 234 17.08 2.09 -1.22
C TYR A 234 17.15 3.10 -0.07
N GLU A 235 16.11 3.18 0.76
CA GLU A 235 16.08 4.10 1.90
C GLU A 235 17.17 3.80 2.95
N MET A 236 17.54 2.53 3.13
CA MET A 236 18.65 2.11 3.99
C MET A 236 19.98 2.62 3.42
N PHE A 237 20.22 2.42 2.12
CA PHE A 237 21.43 2.89 1.43
C PHE A 237 21.51 4.42 1.43
N GLU A 238 20.42 5.11 1.15
CA GLU A 238 20.38 6.58 1.16
C GLU A 238 20.67 7.11 2.57
N ARG A 239 20.06 6.52 3.60
CA ARG A 239 20.26 6.93 4.99
C ARG A 239 21.68 6.68 5.48
N ILE A 240 22.26 5.52 5.20
CA ILE A 240 23.62 5.21 5.64
C ILE A 240 24.65 6.06 4.90
N ASN A 241 24.43 6.36 3.63
CA ASN A 241 25.29 7.25 2.84
C ASN A 241 25.25 8.69 3.34
N CYS A 242 24.06 9.23 3.65
CA CYS A 242 23.93 10.56 4.29
C CYS A 242 24.69 10.66 5.62
N LEU A 243 24.82 9.55 6.35
CA LEU A 243 25.48 9.48 7.65
C LEU A 243 26.88 8.85 7.57
N LYS A 244 27.48 8.75 6.36
CA LYS A 244 28.72 8.03 6.09
C LYS A 244 29.83 8.36 7.09
N HIS A 245 30.12 9.65 7.29
CA HIS A 245 31.19 10.08 8.18
C HIS A 245 30.93 9.73 9.65
N SER A 246 29.74 10.00 10.19
CA SER A 246 29.42 9.63 11.58
C SER A 246 29.42 8.11 11.80
N VAL A 247 28.96 7.34 10.80
CA VAL A 247 28.97 5.88 10.84
C VAL A 247 30.40 5.35 10.85
N ILE A 248 31.28 5.82 9.94
CA ILE A 248 32.69 5.43 9.88
C ILE A 248 33.40 5.77 11.19
N THR A 249 33.24 7.00 11.70
CA THR A 249 33.86 7.43 12.96
C THR A 249 33.42 6.55 14.12
N THR A 250 32.13 6.24 14.22
CA THR A 250 31.61 5.43 15.33
C THR A 250 32.06 3.97 15.23
N LEU A 251 31.97 3.36 14.04
CA LEU A 251 32.41 1.98 13.82
C LEU A 251 33.91 1.81 14.08
N SER A 252 34.74 2.77 13.69
CA SER A 252 36.19 2.74 13.94
C SER A 252 36.53 2.70 15.44
N LEU A 253 35.67 3.26 16.30
CA LEU A 253 35.85 3.28 17.74
C LEU A 253 35.24 2.06 18.44
N THR A 254 34.16 1.48 17.89
CA THR A 254 33.38 0.45 18.59
C THR A 254 33.41 -0.94 17.97
N ARG A 255 33.31 -1.03 16.64
CA ARG A 255 33.21 -2.27 15.87
C ARG A 255 33.88 -2.13 14.50
N PRO A 256 35.22 -2.09 14.44
CA PRO A 256 35.95 -1.99 13.17
C PRO A 256 35.70 -3.18 12.23
N ASP A 257 35.33 -4.34 12.79
CA ASP A 257 34.99 -5.56 12.06
C ASP A 257 33.70 -5.44 11.23
N LEU A 258 32.84 -4.46 11.53
CA LEU A 258 31.63 -4.17 10.75
C LEU A 258 31.84 -3.04 9.73
N ALA A 259 33.04 -2.47 9.63
CA ALA A 259 33.31 -1.37 8.73
C ALA A 259 33.23 -1.81 7.26
N LEU A 260 32.54 -1.00 6.46
CA LEU A 260 32.54 -1.14 5.00
C LEU A 260 33.87 -0.63 4.44
N THR A 261 34.40 -1.33 3.45
CA THR A 261 35.59 -0.95 2.70
C THR A 261 35.33 0.29 1.82
N PHE A 262 36.41 0.90 1.33
CA PHE A 262 36.32 2.04 0.42
C PHE A 262 35.51 1.70 -0.84
N ASP A 263 35.77 0.55 -1.45
CA ASP A 263 35.09 0.11 -2.67
C ASP A 263 33.59 -0.15 -2.42
N GLU A 264 33.23 -0.71 -1.26
CA GLU A 264 31.82 -0.93 -0.90
C GLU A 264 31.06 0.40 -0.71
N TRP A 265 31.69 1.41 -0.12
CA TRP A 265 31.11 2.74 -0.05
C TRP A 265 30.95 3.38 -1.43
N ALA A 266 31.95 3.22 -2.31
CA ALA A 266 31.87 3.72 -3.68
C ALA A 266 30.70 3.08 -4.45
N ILE A 267 30.52 1.76 -4.32
CA ILE A 267 29.38 1.05 -4.93
C ILE A 267 28.04 1.58 -4.41
N ILE A 268 27.92 1.86 -3.11
CA ILE A 268 26.69 2.46 -2.54
C ILE A 268 26.43 3.86 -3.13
N GLU A 269 27.48 4.68 -3.26
CA GLU A 269 27.36 6.02 -3.85
C GLU A 269 26.97 5.99 -5.33
N GLU A 270 27.47 5.01 -6.08
CA GLU A 270 27.16 4.82 -7.51
C GLU A 270 25.75 4.23 -7.74
N ILE A 271 25.30 3.30 -6.89
CA ILE A 271 24.00 2.63 -7.09
C ILE A 271 22.82 3.54 -6.72
N LEU A 272 22.99 4.47 -5.78
CA LEU A 272 21.94 5.40 -5.34
C LEU A 272 21.33 6.23 -6.49
N PRO A 273 22.10 6.96 -7.31
CA PRO A 273 21.53 7.71 -8.43
C PRO A 273 20.87 6.81 -9.47
N ILE A 274 21.34 5.57 -9.64
CA ILE A 274 20.74 4.58 -10.56
C ILE A 274 19.37 4.13 -10.04
N LEU A 275 19.24 3.86 -8.73
CA LEU A 275 18.00 3.38 -8.10
C LEU A 275 16.96 4.49 -7.86
N LYS A 276 17.41 5.73 -7.68
CA LYS A 276 16.56 6.89 -7.39
C LYS A 276 15.34 7.06 -8.33
N PRO A 277 15.47 7.01 -9.67
CA PRO A 277 14.31 7.14 -10.55
C PRO A 277 13.29 6.01 -10.35
N PHE A 278 13.76 4.77 -10.14
CA PHE A 278 12.88 3.64 -9.86
C PHE A 278 12.15 3.80 -8.52
N TYR A 279 12.80 4.41 -7.53
CA TYR A 279 12.23 4.61 -6.20
C TYR A 279 11.11 5.64 -6.27
N GLN A 280 11.38 6.76 -6.93
CA GLN A 280 10.39 7.81 -7.19
C GLN A 280 9.19 7.24 -7.96
N MET A 281 9.44 6.48 -9.01
CA MET A 281 8.39 5.84 -9.80
C MET A 281 7.54 4.87 -8.95
N THR A 282 8.16 4.05 -8.10
CA THR A 282 7.45 3.10 -7.24
C THR A 282 6.60 3.83 -6.19
N VAL A 283 7.13 4.89 -5.59
CA VAL A 283 6.38 5.74 -4.63
C VAL A 283 5.17 6.37 -5.32
N GLU A 284 5.36 6.89 -6.54
CA GLU A 284 4.27 7.49 -7.31
C GLU A 284 3.18 6.49 -7.71
N ILE A 285 3.55 5.28 -8.13
CA ILE A 285 2.56 4.24 -8.50
C ILE A 285 1.84 3.70 -7.26
N SER A 286 2.52 3.66 -6.12
CA SER A 286 1.95 3.19 -4.86
C SER A 286 1.05 4.24 -4.18
N ALA A 287 1.14 5.51 -4.56
CA ALA A 287 0.31 6.57 -4.00
C ALA A 287 -1.13 6.49 -4.55
N GLU A 288 -2.12 6.38 -3.67
CA GLU A 288 -3.54 6.12 -4.00
C GLU A 288 -4.29 7.32 -4.63
N LYS A 289 -3.68 8.50 -4.76
CA LYS A 289 -4.44 9.76 -4.95
C LYS A 289 -4.58 10.32 -6.37
N MET A 290 -4.03 9.69 -7.41
CA MET A 290 -4.18 10.23 -8.77
C MET A 290 -4.26 9.11 -9.80
N SER A 291 -5.32 9.16 -10.62
CA SER A 291 -5.55 8.42 -11.87
C SER A 291 -4.28 7.78 -12.46
N ARG A 292 -4.02 6.52 -12.09
CA ARG A 292 -2.79 5.77 -12.45
C ARG A 292 -2.55 5.68 -13.96
N PHE A 293 -3.59 5.86 -14.78
CA PHE A 293 -3.51 5.85 -16.24
C PHE A 293 -3.11 7.19 -16.89
N GLN A 294 -3.38 8.34 -16.26
CA GLN A 294 -3.07 9.65 -16.89
C GLN A 294 -1.56 9.93 -16.95
N LYS A 295 -0.76 9.38 -16.04
CA LYS A 295 0.69 9.60 -16.00
C LYS A 295 1.46 8.80 -17.05
N PHE A 296 0.96 7.64 -17.47
CA PHE A 296 1.67 6.76 -18.41
C PHE A 296 1.70 7.33 -19.84
N TRP A 297 0.68 8.11 -20.23
CA TRP A 297 0.57 8.69 -21.57
C TRP A 297 1.56 9.85 -21.83
N PHE A 298 1.98 10.56 -20.78
CA PHE A 298 2.94 11.67 -20.92
C PHE A 298 4.36 11.17 -21.24
N TYR A 299 4.75 9.97 -20.78
CA TYR A 299 6.09 9.43 -21.04
C TYR A 299 6.22 8.65 -22.35
N SER A 300 5.12 8.30 -23.02
CA SER A 300 5.16 7.67 -24.35
C SER A 300 5.09 8.67 -25.51
N THR A 301 4.99 9.96 -25.23
CA THR A 301 4.88 11.03 -26.24
C THR A 301 5.89 12.18 -26.03
N SER A 302 6.96 11.94 -25.26
CA SER A 302 8.12 12.84 -25.15
C SER A 302 9.33 12.24 -25.87
#